data_AF-A0A9W6QLF8-F1
#
_entry.id   AF-A0A9W6QLF8-F1
#
_cell.length_a   1.000
_cell.length_b   1.000
_cell.length_c   1.000
_cell.angle_alpha   90.00
_cell.angle_beta   90.00
_cell.angle_gamma   90.00
#
_symmetry.space_group_name_H-M   'P 1'
#
loop_
_entity.id
_entity.type
_entity.pdbx_description
1 polymer ?
#
loop_
_entity_poly.entity_id
_entity_poly.type
_entity_poly.pdbx_seq_one_letter_code
_entity_poly.pdbx_strand_id
1 'polypeptide(L)'
;MAASLRDYLAELSDHARADDDTDAARLARTELPRVVAALRAVLDEHRPDRDGRCPTCRTRLFTRAPSPCRAYLTAHLCLLVNEDGAHDDTADSHRTADRRVVSGAGLVDGHRTRLAG
;
A
#
# COMPACT_ATOMS: atom_id res chain seq x y z
N MET A 1 -4.04 12.82 -22.13
CA MET A 1 -2.68 12.52 -21.64
C MET A 1 -2.59 12.48 -20.11
N ALA A 2 -2.88 13.57 -19.39
CA ALA A 2 -2.79 13.53 -17.91
C ALA A 2 -3.87 12.63 -17.26
N ALA A 3 -5.09 12.60 -17.80
CA ALA A 3 -6.14 11.67 -17.35
C ALA A 3 -5.73 10.22 -17.60
N SER A 4 -5.35 9.88 -18.84
CA SER A 4 -4.91 8.53 -19.20
C SER A 4 -3.72 8.01 -18.38
N LEU A 5 -2.78 8.87 -17.97
CA LEU A 5 -1.69 8.45 -17.08
C LEU A 5 -2.17 8.15 -15.66
N ARG A 6 -3.07 8.98 -15.10
CA ARG A 6 -3.63 8.73 -13.77
C ARG A 6 -4.49 7.47 -13.76
N ASP A 7 -5.27 7.27 -14.81
CA ASP A 7 -6.13 6.09 -14.95
C ASP A 7 -5.27 4.82 -15.04
N TYR A 8 -4.19 4.83 -15.84
CA TYR A 8 -3.22 3.73 -15.88
C TYR A 8 -2.59 3.43 -14.51
N LEU A 9 -2.18 4.45 -13.75
CA LEU A 9 -1.59 4.25 -12.42
C LEU A 9 -2.62 3.73 -11.39
N ALA A 10 -3.88 4.13 -11.52
CA ALA A 10 -4.97 3.62 -10.69
C ALA A 10 -5.24 2.14 -11.01
N GLU A 11 -5.38 1.80 -12.29
CA GLU A 11 -5.58 0.42 -12.75
C GLU A 11 -4.44 -0.51 -12.30
N LEU A 12 -3.19 -0.06 -12.42
CA LEU A 12 -2.03 -0.82 -11.93
C LEU A 12 -2.11 -1.08 -10.41
N SER A 13 -2.56 -0.09 -9.65
CA SER A 13 -2.69 -0.19 -8.20
C SER A 13 -3.86 -1.08 -7.78
N ASP A 14 -4.93 -1.10 -8.56
CA ASP A 14 -6.11 -1.94 -8.29
C ASP A 14 -5.80 -3.41 -8.60
N HIS A 15 -5.16 -3.71 -9.73
CA HIS A 15 -4.73 -5.07 -10.08
C HIS A 15 -3.75 -5.64 -9.04
N ALA A 16 -2.77 -4.84 -8.60
CA ALA A 16 -1.83 -5.27 -7.57
C ALA A 16 -2.49 -5.65 -6.22
N ARG A 17 -3.72 -5.18 -5.94
CA ARG A 17 -4.48 -5.50 -4.72
C ARG A 17 -5.50 -6.62 -4.91
N ALA A 18 -6.02 -6.79 -6.13
CA ALA A 18 -7.09 -7.73 -6.43
C ALA A 18 -6.57 -9.10 -6.87
N ASP A 19 -5.38 -9.15 -7.47
CA ASP A 19 -4.78 -10.37 -8.01
C ASP A 19 -4.19 -11.26 -6.92
N ASP A 20 -4.09 -12.56 -7.19
CA ASP A 20 -3.32 -13.46 -6.33
C ASP A 20 -1.82 -13.10 -6.33
N ASP A 21 -1.08 -13.56 -5.31
CA ASP A 21 0.34 -13.23 -5.14
C ASP A 21 1.21 -13.55 -6.37
N THR A 22 0.86 -14.56 -7.16
CA THR A 22 1.62 -14.97 -8.34
C THR A 22 1.39 -13.98 -9.48
N ASP A 23 0.14 -13.60 -9.70
CA ASP A 23 -0.26 -12.62 -10.70
C ASP A 23 0.22 -11.21 -10.33
N ALA A 24 0.12 -10.82 -9.06
CA ALA A 24 0.69 -9.57 -8.53
C ALA A 24 2.21 -9.51 -8.73
N ALA A 25 2.93 -10.61 -8.44
CA ALA A 25 4.38 -10.66 -8.66
C ALA A 25 4.75 -10.63 -10.15
N ARG A 26 3.92 -11.19 -11.04
CA ARG A 26 4.13 -11.08 -12.49
C ARG A 26 3.92 -9.65 -12.96
N LEU A 27 2.83 -9.02 -12.55
CA LEU A 27 2.50 -7.63 -12.83
C LEU A 27 3.60 -6.68 -12.34
N ALA A 28 4.09 -6.87 -11.11
CA ALA A 28 5.18 -6.09 -10.54
C ALA A 28 6.46 -6.19 -11.41
N ARG A 29 6.83 -7.40 -11.85
CA ARG A 29 8.01 -7.60 -12.70
C ARG A 29 7.89 -6.93 -14.06
N THR A 30 6.69 -6.84 -14.63
CA THR A 30 6.47 -6.20 -15.94
C THR A 30 6.33 -4.69 -15.86
N GLU A 31 5.65 -4.18 -14.84
CA GLU A 31 5.27 -2.77 -14.77
C GLU A 31 6.19 -1.91 -13.89
N LEU A 32 6.74 -2.43 -12.78
CA LEU A 32 7.64 -1.65 -11.92
C LEU A 32 8.86 -1.10 -12.68
N PRO A 33 9.55 -1.84 -13.57
CA PRO A 33 10.67 -1.28 -14.31
C PRO A 33 10.28 -0.05 -15.16
N ARG A 34 9.06 -0.06 -15.72
CA ARG A 34 8.54 1.06 -16.53
C ARG A 34 8.19 2.26 -15.65
N VAL A 35 7.52 2.03 -14.52
CA VAL A 35 7.17 3.08 -13.55
C VAL A 35 8.44 3.72 -12.97
N VAL A 36 9.43 2.92 -12.59
CA VAL A 36 10.73 3.40 -12.09
C VAL A 36 11.46 4.19 -13.17
N ALA A 37 11.46 3.73 -14.43
CA ALA A 37 12.07 4.47 -15.53
C ALA A 37 11.38 5.83 -15.76
N ALA A 38 10.04 5.87 -15.73
CA ALA A 38 9.28 7.11 -15.86
C ALA A 38 9.57 8.07 -14.70
N LEU A 39 9.61 7.59 -13.46
CA LEU A 39 9.96 8.40 -12.29
C LEU A 39 11.39 8.94 -12.38
N ARG A 40 12.36 8.11 -12.80
CA ARG A 40 13.74 8.56 -13.02
C ARG A 40 13.80 9.67 -14.05
N ALA A 41 13.12 9.53 -15.19
CA ALA A 41 13.07 10.57 -16.20
C ALA A 41 12.52 11.90 -15.65
N VAL A 42 11.47 11.85 -14.83
CA VAL A 42 10.94 13.05 -14.15
C VAL A 42 11.94 13.64 -13.15
N LEU A 43 12.63 12.81 -12.36
CA LEU A 43 13.61 13.27 -11.39
C LEU A 43 14.90 13.80 -12.05
N ASP A 44 15.30 13.27 -13.19
CA ASP A 44 16.44 13.76 -13.96
C ASP A 44 16.17 15.16 -14.50
N GLU A 45 14.96 15.41 -15.01
CA GLU A 45 14.50 16.75 -15.40
C GLU A 45 14.48 17.74 -14.22
N HIS A 46 14.34 17.22 -13.00
CA HIS A 46 14.24 18.02 -11.77
C HIS A 46 15.52 18.06 -10.93
N ARG A 47 16.67 17.63 -11.45
CA ARG A 47 17.92 17.47 -10.69
C ARG A 47 18.29 18.74 -9.87
N PRO A 48 18.24 18.68 -8.53
CA PRO A 48 18.58 19.83 -7.69
C PRO A 48 20.09 20.04 -7.60
N ASP A 49 20.50 21.29 -7.37
CA ASP A 49 21.86 21.63 -6.97
C ASP A 49 22.13 21.26 -5.49
N ARG A 50 23.35 21.53 -5.03
CA ARG A 50 23.77 21.30 -3.64
C ARG A 50 22.91 22.00 -2.59
N ASP A 51 22.21 23.07 -2.97
CA ASP A 51 21.33 23.86 -2.08
C ASP A 51 19.87 23.39 -2.17
N GLY A 52 19.62 22.25 -2.84
CA GLY A 52 18.30 21.66 -3.06
C GLY A 52 17.47 22.39 -4.11
N ARG A 53 18.06 23.32 -4.87
CA ARG A 53 17.33 24.16 -5.83
C ARG A 53 17.36 23.53 -7.21
N CYS A 54 16.18 23.42 -7.83
CA CYS A 54 16.02 22.86 -9.16
C CYS A 54 15.83 23.98 -10.20
N PRO A 55 16.60 24.01 -11.31
CA PRO A 55 16.46 25.02 -12.37
C PRO A 55 15.09 24.93 -13.07
N THR A 56 14.55 23.73 -13.27
CA THR A 56 13.21 23.51 -13.85
C THR A 56 12.09 24.05 -12.97
N CYS A 57 12.30 24.07 -11.65
CA CYS A 57 11.38 24.75 -10.73
C CYS A 57 11.55 26.29 -10.72
N ARG A 58 12.69 26.82 -11.16
CA ARG A 58 12.95 28.28 -11.24
C ARG A 58 12.27 28.94 -12.44
N THR A 59 12.05 28.22 -13.54
CA THR A 59 11.64 28.83 -14.82
C THR A 59 10.16 29.23 -14.88
N ARG A 60 9.31 28.79 -13.95
CA ARG A 60 7.87 29.08 -14.00
C ARG A 60 7.44 30.42 -13.43
N LEU A 61 8.23 31.01 -12.54
CA LEU A 61 7.96 32.30 -11.92
C LEU A 61 9.33 32.96 -11.75
N PHE A 62 9.49 34.23 -12.09
CA PHE A 62 10.70 35.04 -11.83
C PHE A 62 11.01 35.21 -10.31
N THR A 63 10.63 34.22 -9.50
CA THR A 63 10.78 34.11 -8.06
C THR A 63 11.86 33.08 -7.72
N ARG A 64 12.33 33.11 -6.47
CA ARG A 64 13.31 32.14 -5.96
C ARG A 64 12.73 30.73 -6.07
N ALA A 65 13.45 29.79 -6.69
CA ALA A 65 13.00 28.39 -6.71
C ALA A 65 12.73 27.89 -5.28
N PRO A 66 11.61 27.17 -5.08
CA PRO A 66 11.39 26.46 -3.83
C PRO A 66 12.55 25.50 -3.58
N SER A 67 13.15 25.59 -2.40
CA SER A 67 14.07 24.59 -1.87
C SER A 67 13.39 23.97 -0.64
N PRO A 68 13.31 22.63 -0.56
CA PRO A 68 13.83 21.67 -1.55
C PRO A 68 12.98 21.60 -2.84
N CYS A 69 13.54 21.04 -3.91
CA CYS A 69 12.82 20.74 -5.15
C CYS A 69 11.55 19.94 -4.84
N ARG A 70 10.38 20.42 -5.28
CA ARG A 70 9.09 19.78 -4.98
C ARG A 70 8.99 18.36 -5.53
N ALA A 71 9.49 18.09 -6.73
CA ALA A 71 9.45 16.75 -7.32
C ALA A 71 10.22 15.73 -6.47
N TYR A 72 11.45 16.09 -6.05
CA TYR A 72 12.27 15.24 -5.17
C TYR A 72 11.66 15.10 -3.78
N LEU A 73 11.16 16.20 -3.19
CA LEU A 73 10.52 16.16 -1.88
C LEU A 73 9.31 15.23 -1.90
N THR A 74 8.43 15.37 -2.90
CA THR A 74 7.25 14.51 -3.04
C THR A 74 7.64 13.05 -3.23
N ALA A 75 8.61 12.75 -4.10
CA ALA A 75 9.08 11.38 -4.28
C ALA A 75 9.63 10.78 -2.98
N HIS A 76 10.44 11.54 -2.23
CA HIS A 76 10.99 11.10 -0.94
C HIS A 76 9.88 10.82 0.09
N LEU A 77 8.92 11.73 0.24
CA LEU A 77 7.81 11.54 1.18
C LEU A 77 6.96 10.32 0.80
N CYS A 78 6.62 10.18 -0.47
CA CYS A 78 5.75 9.10 -0.94
C CYS A 78 6.40 7.72 -0.93
N LEU A 79 7.70 7.63 -1.21
CA LEU A 79 8.39 6.34 -1.38
C LEU A 79 9.23 5.91 -0.18
N LEU A 80 9.65 6.82 0.70
CA LEU A 80 10.59 6.50 1.78
C LEU A 80 10.01 6.77 3.17
N VAL A 81 9.15 7.78 3.31
CA VAL A 81 8.56 8.14 4.62
C VAL A 81 7.25 7.39 4.88
N ASN A 82 6.50 7.06 3.83
CA ASN A 82 5.21 6.38 3.96
C ASN A 82 5.31 4.84 4.05
N GLU A 83 6.49 4.25 3.82
CA GLU A 83 6.69 2.79 3.93
C GLU A 83 6.86 2.31 5.39
N ASP A 84 7.17 3.22 6.31
CA ASP A 84 7.37 2.92 7.73
C ASP A 84 6.05 2.58 8.49
N GLY A 85 4.88 2.76 7.87
CA GLY A 85 3.56 2.58 8.51
C GLY A 85 2.67 1.47 7.94
N ALA A 86 3.09 0.77 6.87
CA ALA A 86 2.24 -0.18 6.14
C ALA A 86 2.46 -1.66 6.51
N HIS A 87 3.31 -1.93 7.51
CA HIS A 87 3.63 -3.29 7.99
C HIS A 87 3.14 -3.52 9.42
N ASP A 88 1.85 -3.39 9.70
CA ASP A 88 1.27 -3.83 11.00
C ASP A 88 -0.03 -4.66 10.88
N ASP A 89 -0.48 -4.97 9.65
CA ASP A 89 -1.78 -5.64 9.44
C ASP A 89 -1.75 -7.18 9.59
N THR A 90 -0.60 -7.79 9.89
CA THR A 90 -0.50 -9.26 10.03
C THR A 90 -0.67 -9.78 11.47
N ALA A 91 -0.75 -8.92 12.49
CA ALA A 91 -0.79 -9.36 13.88
C ALA A 91 -2.20 -9.61 14.47
N ASP A 92 -3.29 -9.07 13.88
CA ASP A 92 -4.61 -9.08 14.53
C ASP A 92 -5.54 -10.24 14.11
N SER A 93 -5.15 -11.05 13.12
CA SER A 93 -6.00 -12.15 12.62
C SER A 93 -5.99 -13.43 13.49
N HIS A 94 -5.15 -13.51 14.53
CA HIS A 94 -5.07 -14.71 15.38
C HIS A 94 -5.97 -14.71 16.62
N ARG A 95 -6.64 -13.61 16.97
CA ARG A 95 -7.39 -13.52 18.24
C ARG A 95 -8.88 -13.88 18.14
N THR A 96 -9.42 -14.10 16.94
CA THR A 96 -10.86 -14.40 16.73
C THR A 96 -11.16 -15.88 16.50
N ALA A 97 -10.16 -16.74 16.28
CA ALA A 97 -10.36 -18.19 16.14
C ALA A 97 -10.55 -18.92 17.49
N ASP A 98 -10.08 -18.36 18.60
CA ASP A 98 -10.09 -19.01 19.93
C ASP A 98 -11.50 -18.99 20.60
N ARG A 99 -12.42 -18.12 20.13
CA ARG A 99 -13.73 -17.98 20.77
C ARG A 99 -14.80 -18.99 20.32
N ARG A 100 -14.47 -19.93 19.43
CA ARG A 100 -15.45 -20.90 18.88
C ARG A 100 -15.37 -22.32 19.45
N VAL A 101 -14.41 -22.63 20.33
CA VAL A 101 -14.21 -24.02 20.82
C VAL A 101 -14.98 -24.32 22.13
N VAL A 102 -15.48 -23.33 22.87
CA VAL A 102 -16.25 -23.57 24.10
C VAL A 102 -17.77 -23.54 23.85
N SER A 103 -18.26 -24.42 22.96
CA SER A 103 -19.68 -24.77 22.91
C SER A 103 -19.89 -26.08 22.17
N GLY A 104 -20.00 -27.17 22.91
CA GLY A 104 -20.65 -28.39 22.41
C GLY A 104 -20.29 -29.69 23.11
N ALA A 105 -21.30 -30.25 23.81
CA ALA A 105 -21.51 -31.67 24.13
C ALA A 105 -20.60 -32.31 25.20
N GLY A 106 -21.11 -33.06 26.18
CA GLY A 106 -22.47 -33.52 26.47
C GLY A 106 -22.40 -34.58 27.59
N LEU A 107 -23.51 -34.88 28.24
CA LEU A 107 -23.73 -36.18 28.86
C LEU A 107 -25.23 -36.45 28.96
N VAL A 108 -25.59 -37.57 28.37
CA VAL A 108 -26.93 -38.10 28.16
C VAL A 108 -27.35 -39.04 29.28
N ASP A 109 -28.65 -38.96 29.57
CA ASP A 109 -29.61 -40.00 29.96
C ASP A 109 -29.48 -40.82 31.26
N GLY A 110 -30.63 -40.96 31.93
CA GLY A 110 -30.80 -41.64 33.21
C GLY A 110 -32.26 -41.78 33.68
N HIS A 111 -33.11 -42.26 32.76
CA HIS A 111 -34.38 -42.98 32.93
C HIS A 111 -34.95 -43.33 34.34
N ARG A 112 -36.26 -43.04 34.53
CA ARG A 112 -37.34 -43.84 35.22
C ARG A 112 -37.27 -43.96 36.78
N THR A 113 -38.32 -43.95 37.62
CA THR A 113 -39.79 -44.15 37.50
C THR A 113 -40.49 -43.83 38.85
N ARG A 114 -41.72 -43.28 38.79
CA ARG A 114 -42.99 -43.63 39.51
C ARG A 114 -43.13 -43.71 41.06
N LEU A 115 -44.22 -43.04 41.49
CA LEU A 115 -45.34 -43.46 42.37
C LEU A 115 -45.28 -43.29 43.90
N ALA A 116 -46.24 -42.48 44.38
CA ALA A 116 -47.19 -42.65 45.50
C ALA A 116 -46.70 -42.87 46.94
N GLY A 117 -47.27 -42.04 47.83
CA GLY A 117 -47.23 -42.13 49.29
C GLY A 117 -47.80 -40.87 49.90
#